data_AF-A0A8T4R0F2-F1
#
_entry.id   AF-A0A8T4R0F2-F1
#
_cell.length_a   1.000
_cell.length_b   1.000
_cell.length_c   1.000
_cell.angle_alpha   90.00
_cell.angle_beta   90.00
_cell.angle_gamma   90.00
#
_symmetry.space_group_name_H-M   'P 1'
#
loop_
_entity.id
_entity.type
_entity.pdbx_description
1 polymer ?
#
loop_
_entity_poly.entity_id
_entity_poly.type
_entity_poly.pdbx_seq_one_letter_code
_entity_poly.pdbx_strand_id
1 'polypeptide(L)' 'MEETQLILKELKEIKDELKLIKETMPDKEMFLTHEEESLLEESRIHEKRGELIHVKDLRKELGI' A
#
# COMPACT_ATOMS: atom_id res chain seq x y z
N MET A 1 -11.81 31.04 -29.76
CA MET A 1 -11.10 29.76 -30.01
C MET A 1 -9.86 29.61 -29.14
N GLU A 2 -9.07 30.68 -28.90
CA GLU A 2 -7.91 30.64 -28.00
C GLU A 2 -8.27 30.27 -26.55
N GLU A 3 -9.36 30.82 -26.02
CA GLU A 3 -9.80 30.59 -24.64
C GLU A 3 -10.15 29.11 -24.38
N THR A 4 -10.82 28.45 -25.34
CA THR A 4 -11.12 27.02 -25.27
C THR A 4 -9.87 26.16 -25.31
N GLN A 5 -8.86 26.54 -26.09
CA GLN A 5 -7.58 25.83 -26.14
C GLN A 5 -6.80 25.99 -24.83
N LEU A 6 -6.88 27.16 -24.20
CA LEU A 6 -6.27 27.43 -22.91
C LEU A 6 -6.91 26.56 -21.81
N ILE A 7 -8.25 26.52 -21.77
CA ILE A 7 -9.00 25.68 -20.83
C ILE A 7 -8.64 24.20 -21.01
N LEU A 8 -8.57 23.71 -22.25
CA LEU A 8 -8.21 22.31 -22.51
C LEU A 8 -6.77 21.98 -22.08
N LYS A 9 -5.86 22.94 -22.17
CA LYS A 9 -4.49 22.80 -21.71
C LYS A 9 -4.42 22.70 -20.19
N GLU A 10 -5.08 23.61 -19.47
CA GLU A 10 -5.13 23.58 -18.00
C GLU A 10 -5.81 22.30 -17.48
N LEU A 11 -6.89 21.86 -18.11
CA LEU A 11 -7.55 20.60 -17.76
C LEU A 11 -6.63 19.38 -17.95
N LYS A 12 -5.75 19.41 -18.95
CA LYS A 12 -4.77 18.36 -19.17
C LYS A 12 -3.70 18.38 -18.07
N GLU A 13 -3.18 19.55 -17.73
CA GLU A 13 -2.19 19.71 -16.65
C GLU A 13 -2.75 19.22 -15.31
N ILE A 14 -3.98 19.61 -14.95
CA ILE A 14 -4.67 19.12 -13.75
C ILE A 14 -4.80 17.60 -13.76
N LYS A 15 -5.16 17.01 -14.92
CA LYS A 15 -5.30 15.55 -15.04
C LYS A 15 -3.97 14.83 -14.84
N ASP A 16 -2.89 15.37 -15.38
CA ASP A 16 -1.56 14.79 -15.29
C ASP A 16 -1.03 14.88 -13.85
N GLU A 17 -1.24 16.00 -13.15
CA GLU A 17 -0.92 16.16 -11.74
C GLU A 17 -1.72 15.21 -10.84
N LEU A 18 -3.03 15.05 -11.08
CA LEU A 18 -3.86 14.10 -10.33
C LEU A 18 -3.40 12.65 -10.53
N LYS A 19 -2.90 12.31 -11.71
CA LYS A 19 -2.34 10.99 -11.98
C LYS A 19 -1.05 10.77 -11.19
N LEU A 20 -0.16 11.76 -11.18
CA LEU A 20 1.07 11.72 -10.39
C LEU A 20 0.79 11.58 -8.90
N ILE A 21 -0.17 12.34 -8.36
CA ILE A 21 -0.58 12.23 -6.96
C ILE A 21 -1.05 10.80 -6.67
N LYS A 22 -1.89 10.20 -7.51
CA LYS A 22 -2.35 8.81 -7.28
C LYS A 22 -1.22 7.78 -7.36
N GLU A 23 -0.24 7.97 -8.23
CA GLU A 23 0.90 7.05 -8.40
C GLU A 23 1.93 7.19 -7.29
N THR A 24 2.07 8.37 -6.71
CA THR A 24 3.04 8.69 -5.65
C THR A 24 2.44 8.67 -4.25
N MET A 25 1.11 8.67 -4.13
CA MET A 25 0.44 8.57 -2.86
C MET A 25 0.74 7.18 -2.30
N PRO A 26 1.38 7.07 -1.13
CA PRO A 26 1.50 5.79 -0.46
C PRO A 26 0.11 5.22 -0.27
N ASP A 27 -0.04 3.91 -0.42
CA ASP A 27 -1.35 3.27 -0.26
C ASP A 27 -1.98 3.75 1.03
N LYS A 28 -3.29 4.06 1.01
CA LYS A 28 -3.97 4.59 2.21
C LYS A 28 -3.86 3.60 3.39
N GLU A 29 -3.62 2.34 3.08
CA GLU A 29 -3.42 1.22 4.00
C GLU A 29 -1.94 0.95 4.34
N MET A 30 -0.97 1.68 3.75
CA MET A 30 0.47 1.40 3.84
C MET A 30 1.24 2.36 4.75
N PHE A 31 0.55 3.07 5.64
CA PHE A 31 1.23 3.67 6.79
C PHE A 31 1.33 2.61 7.89
N LEU A 32 2.39 1.80 7.84
CA LEU A 32 2.74 0.99 8.99
C LEU A 32 3.08 1.95 10.13
N THR A 33 2.30 1.88 11.19
CA THR A 33 2.71 2.40 12.49
C THR A 33 4.03 1.74 12.89
N HIS A 34 4.78 2.38 13.78
CA HIS A 34 6.05 1.82 14.28
C HIS A 34 5.88 0.41 14.89
N GLU A 35 4.70 0.15 15.46
CA GLU A 35 4.31 -1.15 15.97
C GLU A 35 4.12 -2.18 14.85
N GLU A 36 3.43 -1.83 13.77
CA GLU A 36 3.24 -2.72 12.61
C GLU A 36 4.54 -3.00 11.86
N GLU A 37 5.46 -2.03 11.80
CA GLU A 37 6.81 -2.23 11.26
C GLU A 37 7.61 -3.23 12.12
N SER A 38 7.51 -3.10 13.44
CA SER A 38 8.18 -4.01 14.38
C SER A 38 7.63 -5.44 14.28
N LEU A 39 6.31 -5.59 14.19
CA LEU A 39 5.65 -6.89 14.00
C LEU A 39 6.04 -7.56 12.68
N LEU A 40 6.19 -6.76 11.61
CA LEU A 40 6.61 -7.27 10.32
C LEU A 40 8.06 -7.78 10.36
N GLU A 41 8.96 -7.06 11.04
CA GLU A 41 10.35 -7.50 11.18
C GLU A 41 10.47 -8.74 12.05
N GLU A 42 9.72 -8.83 13.15
CA GLU A 42 9.63 -10.03 13.97
C GLU A 42 9.15 -11.25 13.14
N SER A 43 8.10 -11.07 12.34
CA SER A 43 7.60 -12.10 11.43
C SER A 43 8.66 -12.59 10.44
N ARG A 44 9.45 -11.68 9.85
CA ARG A 44 10.58 -12.04 8.96
C ARG A 44 11.67 -12.83 9.67
N ILE A 45 11.94 -12.53 10.94
CA ILE A 45 12.92 -13.27 11.74
C ILE A 45 12.40 -14.69 11.99
N HIS A 46 11.14 -14.85 12.36
CA HIS A 46 10.50 -16.17 12.55
C HIS A 46 10.49 -16.99 11.26
N GLU A 47 10.26 -16.35 10.10
CA GLU A 47 10.36 -17.02 8.80
C GLU A 47 11.75 -17.61 8.57
N LYS A 48 12.81 -16.81 8.77
CA LYS A 48 14.20 -17.26 8.62
C LYS A 48 14.58 -18.40 9.56
N ARG A 49 13.94 -18.48 10.73
CA ARG A 49 14.14 -19.55 11.71
C ARG A 49 13.27 -20.78 11.44
N GLY A 50 12.35 -20.72 10.48
CA GLY A 50 11.40 -21.80 10.20
C GLY A 50 10.32 -21.94 11.29
N GLU A 51 10.06 -20.87 12.04
CA GLU A 51 9.12 -20.83 13.17
C GLU A 51 7.70 -20.40 12.73
N LEU A 52 7.50 -20.10 11.45
CA LEU A 52 6.17 -19.79 10.91
C LEU A 52 5.37 -21.06 10.62
N ILE A 53 4.09 -21.02 10.99
CA ILE A 53 3.11 -22.06 10.66
C ILE A 53 2.11 -21.52 9.65
N HIS A 54 1.59 -22.39 8.79
CA HIS A 54 0.55 -21.99 7.85
C HIS A 54 -0.76 -21.73 8.61
N VAL A 55 -1.48 -20.66 8.24
CA VAL A 55 -2.75 -20.27 8.91
C VAL A 55 -3.75 -21.42 8.98
N LYS A 56 -3.78 -22.28 7.96
CA LYS A 56 -4.64 -23.47 7.93
C LYS A 56 -4.32 -24.45 9.07
N ASP A 57 -3.04 -24.62 9.39
CA ASP A 57 -2.58 -25.54 10.42
C ASP A 57 -2.82 -24.95 11.81
N LEU A 58 -2.59 -23.63 11.97
CA LEU A 58 -2.95 -22.91 13.19
C LEU A 58 -4.45 -23.03 13.52
N ARG A 59 -5.33 -22.84 12.52
CA ARG A 59 -6.78 -22.97 12.71
C ARG A 59 -7.17 -24.38 13.17
N LYS A 60 -6.52 -25.39 12.59
CA LYS A 60 -6.70 -26.79 12.99
C LYS A 60 -6.27 -27.04 14.43
N GLU A 61 -5.16 -26.46 14.90
CA GLU A 61 -4.71 -26.54 16.29
C GLU A 61 -5.67 -25.83 17.26
N LEU A 62 -6.20 -24.68 16.85
CA LEU A 62 -7.15 -23.89 17.64
C LEU A 62 -8.59 -24.42 17.59
N GLY A 63 -8.86 -25.42 16.74
CA GLY A 63 -10.20 -26.02 16.60
C GLY A 63 -11.24 -25.08 15.99
N ILE A 64 -10.81 -24.13 15.14
CA ILE A 64 -11.68 -23.15 14.44
C ILE A 64 -11.63 -23.28 12.92
#